data_AF-A0A0G2T6C8-F1
#
_entry.id   AF-A0A0G2T6C8-F1
#
_cell.length_a   1.000
_cell.length_b   1.000
_cell.length_c   1.000
_cell.angle_alpha   90.00
_cell.angle_beta   90.00
_cell.angle_gamma   90.00
#
_symmetry.space_group_name_H-M   'P 1'
#
loop_
_entity.id
_entity.type
_entity.pdbx_description
1 polymer ?
#
loop_
_entity_poly.entity_id
_entity_poly.type
_entity_poly.pdbx_seq_one_letter_code
_entity_poly.pdbx_strand_id
1 'polypeptide(L)'
;IGVARRILEGMLLQSNTKHLTHEVLTTLMAEVVAILNARPLIPVSTDPDNPSILTPAMILTQKMMSVTTPPGDFDHKDLHKNQWKQVQCLAERFWKRWRQEYLVTLQKRHKWTDDKPTIQVDDVVL
;
A
#
# COMPACT_ATOMS: atom_id res chain seq x y z
N ILE A 1 -3.27 7.87 7.11
CA ILE A 1 -2.97 7.43 8.51
C ILE A 1 -4.04 6.46 9.03
N GLY A 2 -5.35 6.76 8.92
CA GLY A 2 -6.41 5.88 9.45
C GLY A 2 -6.47 4.45 8.85
N VAL A 3 -6.22 4.30 7.54
CA VAL A 3 -6.27 2.98 6.86
C VAL A 3 -5.21 2.03 7.41
N ALA A 4 -3.95 2.47 7.50
CA ALA A 4 -2.84 1.65 7.98
C ALA A 4 -3.04 1.18 9.42
N ARG A 5 -3.48 2.10 10.30
CA ARG A 5 -3.80 1.81 11.71
C ARG A 5 -4.86 0.71 11.82
N ARG A 6 -5.97 0.86 11.09
CA ARG A 6 -7.08 -0.11 11.11
C ARG A 6 -6.66 -1.50 10.60
N ILE A 7 -5.83 -1.56 9.56
CA ILE A 7 -5.28 -2.83 9.06
C ILE A 7 -4.42 -3.50 10.12
N LEU A 8 -3.52 -2.76 10.77
CA LEU A 8 -2.66 -3.25 11.84
C LEU A 8 -3.47 -3.76 13.03
N GLU A 9 -4.45 -2.99 13.51
CA GLU A 9 -5.35 -3.40 14.60
C GLU A 9 -6.09 -4.69 14.23
N GLY A 10 -6.69 -4.75 13.04
CA GLY A 10 -7.37 -5.96 12.58
C GLY A 10 -6.44 -7.17 12.43
N MET A 11 -5.18 -6.97 12.05
CA MET A 11 -4.19 -8.05 11.98
C MET A 11 -3.76 -8.54 13.36
N LEU A 12 -3.46 -7.62 14.28
CA LEU A 12 -2.96 -7.93 15.62
C LEU A 12 -4.06 -8.51 16.52
N LEU A 13 -5.31 -8.08 16.36
CA LEU A 13 -6.46 -8.59 17.14
C LEU A 13 -6.99 -9.95 16.64
N GLN A 14 -6.95 -10.21 15.34
CA GLN A 14 -7.47 -11.46 14.75
C GLN A 14 -6.45 -12.60 14.74
N SER A 15 -5.17 -12.28 14.76
CA SER A 15 -4.15 -13.31 14.84
C SER A 15 -4.10 -13.84 16.26
N ASN A 16 -4.09 -15.16 16.40
CA ASN A 16 -3.69 -15.84 17.64
C ASN A 16 -2.17 -15.59 17.83
N THR A 17 -1.77 -14.32 17.95
CA THR A 17 -0.41 -13.83 18.18
C THR A 17 -0.03 -14.17 19.60
N LYS A 18 0.04 -15.47 19.87
CA LYS A 18 0.72 -16.00 21.02
C LYS A 18 2.19 -15.63 20.84
N HIS A 19 2.56 -14.48 21.41
CA HIS A 19 3.90 -13.92 21.54
C HIS A 19 4.58 -13.38 20.27
N LEU A 20 4.21 -12.17 19.85
CA LEU A 20 5.15 -11.32 19.11
C LEU A 20 6.21 -10.82 20.08
N THR A 21 7.48 -11.09 19.81
CA THR A 21 8.58 -10.47 20.57
C THR A 21 8.68 -8.99 20.21
N HIS A 22 9.31 -8.20 21.08
CA HIS A 22 9.60 -6.79 20.80
C HIS A 22 10.37 -6.62 19.48
N GLU A 23 11.34 -7.49 19.22
CA GLU A 23 12.15 -7.49 17.99
C GLU A 23 11.31 -7.76 16.73
N VAL A 24 10.41 -8.75 16.77
CA VAL A 24 9.52 -9.04 15.65
C VAL A 24 8.56 -7.87 15.40
N LEU A 25 8.00 -7.29 16.46
CA LEU A 25 7.07 -6.16 16.34
C LEU A 25 7.77 -4.92 15.76
N THR A 26 8.96 -4.58 16.27
CA THR A 26 9.73 -3.42 15.78
C THR A 26 10.15 -3.58 14.33
N THR A 27 10.62 -4.77 13.95
CA THR A 27 10.98 -5.07 12.56
C THR A 27 9.75 -5.02 11.65
N LEU A 28 8.60 -5.57 12.07
CA LEU A 28 7.35 -5.45 11.33
C LEU A 28 6.93 -4.00 11.13
N MET A 29 7.06 -3.15 12.16
CA MET A 29 6.72 -1.73 12.02
C MET A 29 7.64 -1.01 11.04
N ALA A 30 8.93 -1.37 10.99
CA ALA A 30 9.86 -0.84 10.01
C ALA A 30 9.46 -1.23 8.57
N GLU A 31 9.08 -2.50 8.35
CA GLU A 31 8.55 -2.98 7.07
C GLU A 31 7.28 -2.23 6.65
N VAL A 32 6.35 -2.03 7.59
CA VAL A 32 5.12 -1.28 7.34
C VAL A 32 5.43 0.17 6.95
N VAL A 33 6.37 0.83 7.62
CA VAL A 33 6.80 2.20 7.27
C VAL A 33 7.43 2.22 5.88
N ALA A 34 8.25 1.23 5.53
CA ALA A 34 8.84 1.11 4.20
C ALA A 34 7.74 0.98 3.12
N ILE A 35 6.76 0.10 3.33
CA ILE A 35 5.60 -0.08 2.44
C ILE A 35 4.82 1.23 2.28
N LEU A 36 4.57 1.94 3.38
CA LEU A 36 3.87 3.23 3.33
C LEU A 36 4.68 4.28 2.59
N ASN A 37 6.00 4.33 2.75
CA ASN A 37 6.85 5.31 2.09
C ASN A 37 7.10 4.99 0.61
N ALA A 38 6.90 3.74 0.20
CA ALA A 38 6.92 3.30 -1.19
C ALA A 38 5.62 3.59 -1.97
N ARG A 39 4.57 4.07 -1.30
CA ARG A 39 3.26 4.29 -1.93
C ARG A 39 3.31 5.37 -3.04
N PRO A 40 2.67 5.17 -4.20
CA PRO A 40 2.57 6.21 -5.23
C PRO A 40 1.71 7.40 -4.76
N LEU A 41 2.23 8.62 -4.77
CA LEU A 41 1.48 9.86 -4.45
C LEU A 41 0.59 10.32 -5.59
N ILE A 42 0.94 9.95 -6.82
CA ILE A 42 0.25 10.34 -8.04
C ILE A 42 -0.03 9.10 -8.90
N PRO A 43 -1.05 9.14 -9.76
CA PRO A 43 -1.23 8.14 -10.81
C PRO A 43 0.05 8.00 -11.63
N VAL A 44 0.30 6.79 -12.15
CA VAL A 44 1.40 6.54 -13.07
C VAL A 44 1.24 7.44 -14.29
N SER A 45 2.35 8.00 -14.78
CA SER A 45 2.36 8.77 -16.02
C SER A 45 1.75 7.95 -17.18
N THR A 46 0.94 8.60 -18.01
CA THR A 46 0.41 8.02 -19.25
C THR A 46 1.43 8.02 -20.39
N ASP A 47 2.58 8.65 -20.20
CA ASP A 47 3.68 8.67 -21.16
C ASP A 47 4.37 7.28 -21.20
N PRO A 48 4.34 6.58 -22.35
CA PRO A 48 4.94 5.26 -22.50
C PRO A 48 6.48 5.27 -22.36
N ASP A 49 7.14 6.39 -22.65
CA ASP A 49 8.59 6.50 -22.59
C ASP A 49 9.10 6.81 -21.17
N ASN A 50 8.22 7.28 -20.28
CA ASN A 50 8.57 7.60 -18.90
C ASN A 50 7.42 7.31 -17.91
N PRO A 51 7.15 6.03 -17.59
CA PRO A 51 6.20 5.62 -16.57
C PRO A 51 6.77 5.87 -15.16
N SER A 52 7.01 7.13 -14.82
CA SER A 52 7.53 7.52 -13.51
C SER A 52 6.44 7.55 -12.45
N ILE A 53 6.77 7.08 -11.25
CA ILE A 53 5.94 7.18 -10.05
C ILE A 53 6.63 8.10 -9.05
N LEU A 54 5.88 8.98 -8.39
CA LEU A 54 6.40 9.77 -7.28
C LEU A 54 5.97 9.14 -5.96
N THR A 55 6.91 8.84 -5.07
CA THR A 55 6.63 8.25 -3.75
C THR A 55 7.14 9.16 -2.63
N PRO A 56 6.62 9.05 -1.39
CA PRO A 56 7.18 9.78 -0.25
C PRO A 56 8.67 9.51 -0.04
N ALA A 57 9.11 8.27 -0.20
CA ALA A 57 10.52 7.89 -0.06
C ALA A 57 11.41 8.67 -1.03
N MET A 58 10.96 8.88 -2.27
CA MET A 58 11.69 9.66 -3.27
C MET A 58 11.84 11.13 -2.86
N ILE A 59 10.81 11.72 -2.24
CA ILE A 59 10.89 13.10 -1.74
C ILE A 59 11.88 13.18 -0.56
N LEU A 60 11.80 12.24 0.38
CA LEU A 60 12.62 12.22 1.58
C LEU A 60 14.10 11.94 1.30
N THR A 61 14.37 11.05 0.35
CA THR A 61 15.74 10.58 0.05
C THR A 61 16.34 11.20 -1.20
N GLN A 62 15.53 11.86 -2.03
CA GLN A 62 15.89 12.39 -3.34
C GLN A 62 16.48 11.32 -4.29
N LYS A 63 16.15 10.05 -4.05
CA LYS A 63 16.60 8.90 -4.84
C LYS A 63 15.40 8.15 -5.41
N MET A 64 15.54 7.67 -6.65
CA MET A 64 14.60 6.70 -7.20
C MET A 64 14.83 5.36 -6.50
N MET A 65 13.89 4.96 -5.66
CA MET A 65 13.92 3.67 -4.98
C MET A 65 13.07 2.67 -5.75
N SER A 66 13.63 1.52 -6.10
CA SER A 66 12.85 0.36 -6.53
C SER A 66 12.06 -0.15 -5.33
N VAL A 67 10.74 -0.25 -5.46
CA VAL A 67 9.89 -0.84 -4.42
C VAL A 67 10.10 -2.35 -4.46
N THR A 68 10.93 -2.87 -3.57
CA THR A 68 11.01 -4.32 -3.32
C THR A 68 9.74 -4.74 -2.59
N THR A 69 8.85 -5.46 -3.29
CA THR A 69 7.77 -6.20 -2.63
C THR A 69 8.37 -7.27 -1.73
N PRO A 70 7.72 -7.63 -0.61
CA PRO A 70 8.14 -8.79 0.17
C PRO A 70 8.25 -10.01 -0.75
N PRO A 71 9.23 -10.91 -0.56
CA PRO A 71 9.35 -12.12 -1.35
C PRO A 71 8.06 -12.93 -1.21
N GLY A 72 7.19 -12.89 -2.22
CA GLY A 72 5.91 -13.57 -2.17
C GLY A 72 6.14 -15.09 -2.11
N ASP A 73 5.83 -15.69 -0.95
CA ASP A 73 5.35 -17.07 -0.73
C ASP A 73 5.72 -17.56 0.69
N PHE A 74 5.14 -16.94 1.72
CA PHE A 74 5.27 -17.42 3.10
C PHE A 74 3.99 -18.14 3.55
N ASP A 75 4.08 -19.43 3.88
CA ASP A 75 2.96 -20.25 4.38
C ASP A 75 2.71 -19.99 5.87
N HIS A 76 1.50 -20.22 6.37
CA HIS A 76 1.17 -20.13 7.81
C HIS A 76 2.07 -21.01 8.68
N LYS A 77 2.64 -22.08 8.10
CA LYS A 77 3.59 -22.98 8.76
C LYS A 77 4.94 -22.32 9.07
N ASP A 78 5.29 -21.23 8.40
CA ASP A 78 6.53 -20.49 8.61
C ASP A 78 6.49 -19.52 9.81
N LEU A 79 5.30 -19.28 10.37
CA LEU A 79 5.08 -18.38 11.51
C LEU A 79 5.80 -18.85 12.79
N HIS A 80 6.15 -20.14 12.87
CA HIS A 80 6.54 -20.80 14.13
C HIS A 80 8.02 -21.21 14.24
N LYS A 81 8.87 -20.93 13.25
CA LYS A 81 10.28 -21.41 13.28
C LYS A 81 11.32 -20.29 13.32
N ASN A 82 11.17 -19.24 12.52
CA ASN A 82 12.16 -18.16 12.40
C ASN A 82 11.48 -16.79 12.53
N GLN A 83 12.01 -15.91 13.39
CA GLN A 83 11.49 -14.55 13.59
C GLN A 83 11.42 -13.75 12.28
N TRP A 84 12.42 -13.86 11.41
CA TRP A 84 12.40 -13.16 10.12
C TRP A 84 11.24 -13.61 9.22
N LYS A 85 10.92 -14.91 9.20
CA LYS A 85 9.78 -15.43 8.43
C LYS A 85 8.45 -14.96 9.01
N GLN A 86 8.37 -14.86 10.33
CA GLN A 86 7.22 -14.30 11.02
C GLN A 86 6.98 -12.83 10.60
N VAL A 87 8.04 -12.02 10.57
CA VAL A 87 7.98 -10.62 10.10
C VAL A 87 7.50 -10.56 8.65
N GLN A 88 8.10 -11.35 7.76
CA GLN A 88 7.76 -11.31 6.33
C GLN A 88 6.32 -11.77 6.06
N CYS A 89 5.84 -12.81 6.75
CA CYS A 89 4.44 -13.25 6.66
C CYS A 89 3.47 -12.15 7.10
N LEU A 90 3.78 -11.45 8.19
CA LEU A 90 2.98 -10.33 8.68
C LEU A 90 3.05 -9.13 7.73
N ALA A 91 4.23 -8.78 7.22
CA ALA A 91 4.41 -7.70 6.26
C ALA A 91 3.65 -7.96 4.95
N GLU A 92 3.68 -9.20 4.44
CA GLU A 92 2.93 -9.60 3.24
C GLU A 92 1.42 -9.50 3.46
N ARG A 93 0.93 -9.95 4.63
CA ARG A 93 -0.49 -9.81 4.99
C ARG A 93 -0.90 -8.34 5.07
N PHE A 94 -0.05 -7.49 5.64
CA PHE A 94 -0.27 -6.05 5.66
C PHE A 94 -0.29 -5.49 4.24
N TRP A 95 0.70 -5.82 3.41
CA TRP A 95 0.83 -5.37 2.03
C TRP A 95 -0.40 -5.70 1.19
N LYS A 96 -0.88 -6.95 1.24
CA LYS A 96 -2.08 -7.39 0.50
C LYS A 96 -3.31 -6.55 0.84
N ARG A 97 -3.59 -6.34 2.13
CA ARG A 97 -4.72 -5.50 2.59
C ARG A 97 -4.50 -4.03 2.25
N TRP A 98 -3.29 -3.51 2.51
CA TRP A 98 -2.92 -2.13 2.26
C TRP A 98 -3.11 -1.75 0.79
N ARG A 99 -2.60 -2.56 -0.13
CA ARG A 99 -2.72 -2.31 -1.58
C ARG A 99 -4.19 -2.23 -2.02
N GLN A 100 -5.03 -3.15 -1.56
CA GLN A 100 -6.46 -3.16 -1.92
C GLN A 100 -7.17 -1.90 -1.43
N GLU A 101 -6.96 -1.53 -0.17
CA GLU A 101 -7.63 -0.37 0.41
C GLU A 101 -7.06 0.96 -0.10
N TYR A 102 -5.75 1.01 -0.35
CA TYR A 102 -5.07 2.22 -0.84
C TYR A 102 -5.45 2.55 -2.28
N LEU A 103 -5.57 1.56 -3.16
CA LEU A 103 -5.96 1.79 -4.56
C LEU A 103 -7.32 2.48 -4.66
N VAL A 104 -8.26 2.12 -3.79
CA VAL A 104 -9.58 2.77 -3.73
C VAL A 104 -9.45 4.25 -3.39
N THR A 105 -8.46 4.65 -2.60
CA THR A 105 -8.22 6.07 -2.27
C THR A 105 -7.60 6.88 -3.40
N LEU A 106 -6.95 6.23 -4.37
CA LEU A 106 -6.37 6.90 -5.53
C LEU A 106 -7.41 7.22 -6.61
N GLN A 107 -8.56 6.55 -6.59
CA GLN A 107 -9.66 6.84 -7.52
C GLN A 107 -10.39 8.12 -7.07
N LYS A 108 -10.11 9.25 -7.74
CA LYS A 108 -10.91 10.47 -7.57
C LYS A 108 -12.34 10.19 -8.03
N ARG A 109 -13.29 10.15 -7.09
CA ARG A 109 -14.72 10.28 -7.44
C ARG A 109 -15.02 11.75 -7.65
N HIS A 110 -15.16 12.14 -8.92
CA HIS A 110 -15.77 13.42 -9.24
C HIS A 110 -17.25 13.34 -8.88
N LYS A 111 -17.69 14.17 -7.94
CA LYS A 111 -19.11 14.49 -7.82
C LYS A 111 -19.47 15.42 -8.96
N TRP A 112 -20.61 15.17 -9.59
CA TRP A 112 -21.25 16.09 -10.53
C TRP A 112 -21.80 17.26 -9.71
N THR A 113 -20.91 18.14 -9.27
CA THR A 113 -21.26 19.37 -8.52
C THR A 113 -21.14 20.62 -9.36
N ASP A 114 -20.57 20.52 -10.56
CA ASP A 114 -20.50 21.63 -11.51
C ASP A 114 -21.72 21.58 -12.43
N ASP A 115 -22.42 22.71 -12.56
CA ASP A 115 -23.44 22.91 -13.60
C ASP A 115 -22.76 22.85 -14.97
N LYS A 116 -22.78 21.67 -15.58
CA LYS A 116 -22.37 21.48 -16.96
C LYS A 116 -23.58 21.61 -17.88
N PRO A 117 -23.44 22.29 -19.04
CA PRO A 117 -24.51 22.35 -20.01
C PRO A 117 -24.93 20.93 -20.40
N THR A 118 -26.24 20.71 -20.53
CA THR A 118 -26.80 19.45 -21.00
C THR A 118 -26.25 19.13 -22.40
N ILE A 119 -25.79 17.88 -22.59
CA ILE A 119 -25.30 17.37 -23.87
C ILE A 119 -26.35 17.64 -24.95
N GLN A 120 -25.93 18.27 -26.05
CA GLN A 120 -26.81 18.53 -27.19
C GLN A 120 -26.56 17.55 -28.33
N VAL A 121 -27.54 17.46 -29.24
CA VAL A 121 -27.35 16.76 -30.51
C VAL A 121 -26.15 17.41 -31.23
N ASP A 122 -25.26 16.58 -31.77
CA ASP A 122 -23.96 16.95 -32.39
C ASP A 122 -22.77 17.21 -31.45
N ASP A 123 -22.92 17.01 -30.13
CA ASP A 123 -21.75 17.00 -29.23
C ASP A 123 -20.91 15.73 -29.40
N VAL A 124 -19.59 15.91 -29.55
CA VAL A 124 -18.62 14.80 -29.62
C VAL A 124 -18.25 14.35 -28.21
N VAL A 125 -18.44 13.06 -27.93
CA VAL A 125 -18.06 12.41 -26.67
C VAL A 125 -16.85 11.52 -26.93
N LEU A 126 -15.78 11.69 -26.14
CA LEU A 126 -14.55 10.86 -26.15
C LEU A 126 -14.59 9.79 -25.05
#